data_AF-A0A524M698-F1
#
_entry.id   AF-A0A524M698-F1
#
_cell.length_a   1.000
_cell.length_b   1.000
_cell.length_c   1.000
_cell.angle_alpha   90.00
_cell.angle_beta   90.00
_cell.angle_gamma   90.00
#
_symmetry.space_group_name_H-M   'P 1'
#
loop_
_entity.id
_entity.type
_entity.pdbx_description
1 polymer ?
#
loop_
_entity_poly.entity_id
_entity_poly.type
_entity_poly.pdbx_seq_one_letter_code
_entity_poly.pdbx_strand_id
1 'polypeptide(L)'
;MSRTSGFMGFTESDDKAIHLGKVLMILLPTASVIFTLSSTFYTIFVAEALGGAGGFVEGLGLLGVLLAVEMITQTLLDYPSGALGDAIGQRWVIGIGNMLYGVVFFMVSFVTSATPFLYLVAIYAIQGVAQSQISGAWSAWFDNNYKVAMPEDKDRKQYGVFWGRMGM
;
A
#
# COMPACT_ATOMS: atom_id res chain seq x y z
N MET A 1 -23.39 -23.03 7.67
CA MET A 1 -22.11 -22.30 7.77
C MET A 1 -21.16 -22.70 6.65
N SER A 2 -21.11 -21.89 5.61
CA SER A 2 -20.05 -21.88 4.61
C SER A 2 -18.69 -21.74 5.30
N ARG A 3 -17.68 -22.50 4.85
CA ARG A 3 -16.31 -22.46 5.40
C ARG A 3 -15.75 -21.04 5.44
N THR A 4 -16.12 -20.18 4.48
CA THR A 4 -15.67 -18.79 4.42
C THR A 4 -16.29 -17.88 5.47
N SER A 5 -17.58 -18.02 5.82
CA SER A 5 -18.19 -17.19 6.88
C SER A 5 -17.67 -17.62 8.25
N GLY A 6 -17.55 -18.93 8.47
CA GLY A 6 -16.94 -19.49 9.67
C GLY A 6 -15.49 -19.06 9.87
N PHE A 7 -14.69 -18.94 8.79
CA PHE A 7 -13.32 -18.41 8.86
C PHE A 7 -13.27 -16.89 9.11
N MET A 8 -14.20 -16.10 8.59
CA MET A 8 -14.22 -14.66 8.85
C MET A 8 -14.77 -14.30 10.24
N GLY A 9 -15.41 -15.24 10.93
CA GLY A 9 -16.06 -14.97 12.22
C GLY A 9 -17.44 -14.31 12.08
N PHE A 10 -18.01 -14.32 10.88
CA PHE A 10 -19.35 -13.79 10.58
C PHE A 10 -20.40 -14.92 10.57
N THR A 11 -21.64 -14.55 10.84
CA THR A 11 -22.78 -15.46 10.69
C THR A 11 -23.28 -15.46 9.25
N GLU A 12 -23.98 -16.51 8.81
CA GLU A 12 -24.48 -16.58 7.41
C GLU A 12 -25.53 -15.54 7.07
N SER A 13 -26.15 -14.89 8.06
CA SER A 13 -27.07 -13.77 7.86
C SER A 13 -26.37 -12.46 7.45
N ASP A 14 -25.04 -12.41 7.53
CA ASP A 14 -24.26 -11.18 7.38
C ASP A 14 -23.70 -11.02 5.95
N ASP A 15 -24.56 -11.18 4.94
CA ASP A 15 -24.16 -11.27 3.52
C ASP A 15 -23.27 -10.09 3.05
N LYS A 16 -23.58 -8.86 3.51
CA LYS A 16 -22.81 -7.66 3.16
C LYS A 16 -21.40 -7.69 3.76
N ALA A 17 -21.26 -8.12 5.01
CA ALA A 17 -19.97 -8.23 5.69
C ALA A 17 -19.12 -9.35 5.10
N ILE A 18 -19.76 -10.48 4.77
CA ILE A 18 -19.12 -11.60 4.06
C ILE A 18 -18.59 -11.13 2.70
N HIS A 19 -19.36 -10.32 1.96
CA HIS A 19 -18.90 -9.77 0.69
C HIS A 19 -17.68 -8.84 0.87
N LEU A 20 -17.73 -7.91 1.83
CA LEU A 20 -16.61 -7.02 2.14
C LEU A 20 -15.35 -7.80 2.57
N GLY A 21 -15.51 -8.79 3.44
CA GLY A 21 -14.41 -9.64 3.89
C GLY A 21 -13.79 -10.44 2.75
N LYS A 22 -14.58 -10.98 1.82
CA LYS A 22 -14.08 -11.65 0.61
C LYS A 22 -13.25 -10.69 -0.27
N VAL A 23 -13.72 -9.47 -0.47
CA VAL A 23 -13.01 -8.46 -1.25
C VAL A 23 -11.64 -8.18 -0.65
N LEU A 24 -11.54 -7.95 0.66
CA LEU A 24 -10.25 -7.72 1.33
C LEU A 24 -9.33 -8.94 1.30
N MET A 25 -9.85 -10.13 1.61
CA MET A 25 -9.04 -11.35 1.65
C MET A 25 -8.43 -11.71 0.30
N ILE A 26 -8.99 -11.22 -0.81
CA ILE A 26 -8.41 -11.39 -2.14
C ILE A 26 -7.51 -10.21 -2.49
N LEU A 27 -7.99 -8.97 -2.31
CA LEU A 27 -7.27 -7.78 -2.76
C LEU A 27 -5.99 -7.52 -1.97
N LEU A 28 -6.01 -7.61 -0.64
CA LEU A 28 -4.84 -7.27 0.17
C LEU A 28 -3.66 -8.23 -0.07
N PRO A 29 -3.85 -9.57 -0.07
CA PRO A 29 -2.76 -10.48 -0.39
C PRO A 29 -2.28 -10.31 -1.83
N THR A 30 -3.19 -10.12 -2.78
CA THR A 30 -2.83 -9.92 -4.19
C THR A 30 -1.98 -8.66 -4.37
N ALA A 31 -2.42 -7.54 -3.79
CA ALA A 31 -1.67 -6.29 -3.80
C ALA A 31 -0.31 -6.47 -3.11
N SER A 32 -0.28 -7.10 -1.92
CA SER A 32 0.96 -7.34 -1.18
C SER A 32 1.97 -8.16 -1.97
N VAL A 33 1.54 -9.22 -2.65
CA VAL A 33 2.42 -10.03 -3.52
C VAL A 33 2.96 -9.19 -4.67
N ILE A 34 2.10 -8.44 -5.37
CA ILE A 34 2.52 -7.59 -6.49
C ILE A 34 3.52 -6.53 -6.02
N PHE A 35 3.22 -5.82 -4.93
CA PHE A 35 4.08 -4.76 -4.41
C PHE A 35 5.40 -5.31 -3.88
N THR A 36 5.38 -6.40 -3.12
CA THR A 36 6.60 -7.00 -2.56
C THR A 36 7.54 -7.51 -3.64
N LEU A 37 7.00 -8.22 -4.64
CA LEU A 37 7.81 -8.68 -5.77
C LEU A 37 8.37 -7.48 -6.55
N SER A 38 7.52 -6.51 -6.88
CA SER A 38 7.93 -5.36 -7.67
C SER A 38 8.98 -4.52 -6.93
N SER A 39 8.77 -4.21 -5.65
CA SER A 39 9.67 -3.37 -4.85
C SER A 39 11.02 -4.02 -4.59
N THR A 40 11.05 -5.34 -4.37
CA THR A 40 12.30 -6.07 -4.11
C THR A 40 13.24 -6.00 -5.31
N PHE A 41 12.76 -6.38 -6.51
CA PHE A 41 13.57 -6.36 -7.72
C PHE A 41 13.91 -4.93 -8.16
N TYR A 42 12.96 -4.01 -8.03
CA TYR A 42 13.18 -2.58 -8.26
C TYR A 42 14.32 -2.02 -7.41
N THR A 43 14.34 -2.33 -6.13
CA THR A 43 15.35 -1.82 -5.18
C THR A 43 16.74 -2.32 -5.54
N ILE A 44 16.87 -3.60 -5.88
CA ILE A 44 18.14 -4.20 -6.33
C ILE A 44 18.61 -3.52 -7.62
N PHE A 45 17.70 -3.37 -8.59
CA PHE A 45 18.00 -2.73 -9.86
C PHE A 45 18.48 -1.27 -9.70
N VAL A 46 17.82 -0.47 -8.85
CA VAL A 46 18.25 0.92 -8.60
C VAL A 46 19.61 0.97 -7.92
N ALA A 47 19.87 0.09 -6.94
CA ALA A 47 21.17 0.01 -6.29
C ALA A 47 22.28 -0.35 -7.29
N GLU A 48 22.04 -1.28 -8.20
CA GLU A 48 22.99 -1.62 -9.27
C GLU A 48 23.20 -0.47 -10.25
N ALA A 49 22.13 0.22 -10.65
CA ALA A 49 22.21 1.39 -11.53
C ALA A 49 23.02 2.53 -10.89
N LEU A 50 22.83 2.77 -9.59
CA LEU A 50 23.59 3.78 -8.81
C LEU A 50 25.07 3.40 -8.63
N GLY A 51 25.35 2.11 -8.43
CA GLY A 51 26.69 1.59 -8.17
C GLY A 51 27.61 1.53 -9.39
N GLY A 52 27.03 1.48 -10.59
CA GLY A 52 27.82 1.31 -11.82
C GLY A 52 28.56 -0.03 -11.87
N ALA A 53 29.59 -0.14 -12.72
CA ALA A 53 30.33 -1.39 -12.93
C ALA A 53 31.12 -1.80 -11.67
N GLY A 54 30.50 -2.64 -10.82
CA GLY A 54 31.13 -3.27 -9.66
C GLY A 54 30.88 -2.58 -8.31
N GLY A 55 30.17 -1.44 -8.27
CA GLY A 55 29.97 -0.62 -7.06
C GLY A 55 28.64 -0.84 -6.35
N PHE A 56 28.15 -2.09 -6.25
CA PHE A 56 26.82 -2.36 -5.65
C PHE A 56 26.70 -1.86 -4.20
N VAL A 57 27.77 -1.97 -3.41
CA VAL A 57 27.78 -1.54 -2.00
C VAL A 57 27.64 -0.02 -1.89
N GLU A 58 28.33 0.73 -2.74
CA GLU A 58 28.21 2.18 -2.85
C GLU A 58 26.80 2.58 -3.30
N GLY A 59 26.24 1.83 -4.27
CA GLY A 59 24.86 1.97 -4.72
C GLY A 59 23.82 1.78 -3.62
N LEU A 60 24.02 0.80 -2.73
CA LEU A 60 23.18 0.62 -1.54
C LEU A 60 23.22 1.82 -0.58
N GLY A 61 24.37 2.47 -0.44
CA GLY A 61 24.50 3.69 0.38
C GLY A 61 23.65 4.84 -0.17
N LEU A 62 23.70 5.07 -1.48
CA LEU A 62 22.91 6.10 -2.15
C LEU A 62 21.41 5.76 -2.18
N LEU A 63 21.07 4.48 -2.33
CA LEU A 63 19.70 3.98 -2.19
C LEU A 63 19.13 4.30 -0.81
N GLY A 64 19.92 4.19 0.26
CA GLY A 64 19.51 4.58 1.61
C GLY A 64 19.07 6.04 1.70
N VAL A 65 19.73 6.94 0.96
CA VAL A 65 19.34 8.36 0.87
C VAL A 65 18.00 8.51 0.14
N LEU A 66 17.79 7.76 -0.94
CA LEU A 66 16.53 7.77 -1.69
C LEU A 66 15.35 7.26 -0.85
N LEU A 67 15.55 6.18 -0.08
CA LEU A 67 14.56 5.68 0.88
C LEU A 67 14.25 6.71 1.97
N ALA A 68 15.25 7.47 2.44
CA ALA A 68 15.00 8.56 3.37
C ALA A 68 14.11 9.66 2.75
N VAL A 69 14.33 10.01 1.47
CA VAL A 69 13.46 10.96 0.74
C VAL A 69 12.03 10.44 0.63
N GLU A 70 11.84 9.17 0.28
CA GLU A 70 10.52 8.53 0.25
C GLU A 70 9.83 8.62 1.61
N MET A 71 10.51 8.19 2.69
CA MET A 71 9.95 8.19 4.05
C MET A 71 9.62 9.59 4.57
N ILE A 72 10.47 10.58 4.30
CA ILE A 72 10.20 11.97 4.67
C ILE A 72 8.97 12.47 3.90
N THR A 73 8.91 12.22 2.59
CA THR A 73 7.79 12.67 1.75
C THR A 73 6.49 12.01 2.19
N GLN A 74 6.51 10.70 2.44
CA GLN A 74 5.37 9.95 2.97
C GLN A 74 4.91 10.53 4.31
N THR A 75 5.82 10.67 5.27
CA THR A 75 5.48 11.14 6.63
C THR A 75 4.84 12.53 6.61
N LEU A 76 5.37 13.45 5.78
CA LEU A 76 4.83 14.79 5.64
C LEU A 76 3.42 14.80 5.03
N LEU A 77 3.12 13.81 4.20
CA LEU A 77 1.86 13.73 3.45
C LEU A 77 0.84 12.75 4.04
N ASP A 78 1.21 11.87 4.96
CA ASP A 78 0.29 10.89 5.56
C ASP A 78 -0.94 11.57 6.18
N TYR A 79 -0.74 12.64 6.95
CA TYR A 79 -1.86 13.38 7.57
C TYR A 79 -2.75 14.09 6.52
N PRO A 80 -2.20 14.91 5.60
CA PRO A 80 -2.98 15.47 4.49
C PRO A 80 -3.72 14.42 3.65
N SER A 81 -3.10 13.26 3.41
CA SER A 81 -3.66 12.19 2.59
C SER A 81 -4.83 11.49 3.28
N GLY A 82 -4.76 11.33 4.60
CA GLY A 82 -5.89 10.88 5.41
C GLY A 82 -7.08 11.84 5.29
N ALA A 83 -6.85 13.15 5.46
CA ALA A 83 -7.90 14.16 5.31
C ALA A 83 -8.49 14.20 3.88
N LEU A 84 -7.66 14.01 2.86
CA LEU A 84 -8.11 13.86 1.48
C LEU A 84 -9.01 12.62 1.33
N GLY A 85 -8.61 11.49 1.92
CA GLY A 85 -9.37 10.23 1.92
C GLY A 85 -10.76 10.37 2.53
N ASP A 86 -10.88 11.17 3.58
CA ASP A 86 -12.18 11.47 4.20
C ASP A 86 -13.03 12.43 3.34
N ALA A 87 -12.41 13.35 2.59
CA ALA A 87 -13.10 14.32 1.76
C ALA A 87 -13.64 13.74 0.44
N ILE A 88 -12.81 12.98 -0.28
CA ILE A 88 -13.18 12.44 -1.61
C ILE A 88 -13.56 10.96 -1.58
N GLY A 89 -13.30 10.27 -0.46
CA GLY A 89 -13.55 8.85 -0.28
C GLY A 89 -12.30 7.99 -0.50
N GLN A 90 -12.11 7.01 0.39
CA GLN A 90 -10.88 6.22 0.47
C GLN A 90 -10.59 5.43 -0.81
N ARG A 91 -11.63 4.97 -1.53
CA ARG A 91 -11.47 4.24 -2.80
C ARG A 91 -10.72 5.04 -3.88
N TRP A 92 -10.92 6.36 -3.91
CA TRP A 92 -10.29 7.22 -4.91
C TRP A 92 -8.85 7.51 -4.54
N VAL A 93 -8.58 7.75 -3.25
CA VAL A 93 -7.22 7.94 -2.74
C VAL A 93 -6.36 6.68 -2.95
N ILE A 94 -6.92 5.50 -2.68
CA ILE A 94 -6.28 4.21 -3.02
C ILE A 94 -5.99 4.13 -4.53
N GLY A 95 -6.97 4.47 -5.38
CA GLY A 95 -6.80 4.45 -6.84
C GLY A 95 -5.70 5.40 -7.33
N ILE A 96 -5.65 6.62 -6.79
CA ILE A 96 -4.63 7.63 -7.09
C ILE A 96 -3.25 7.12 -6.65
N GLY A 97 -3.14 6.57 -5.44
CA GLY A 97 -1.89 5.98 -4.94
C GLY A 97 -1.36 4.88 -5.85
N ASN A 98 -2.23 3.93 -6.25
CA ASN A 98 -1.85 2.86 -7.17
C ASN A 98 -1.46 3.39 -8.57
N MET A 99 -2.14 4.42 -9.06
CA MET A 99 -1.78 5.07 -10.32
C MET A 99 -0.41 5.76 -10.24
N LEU A 100 -0.10 6.44 -9.13
CA LEU A 100 1.22 7.03 -8.89
C LEU A 100 2.32 5.96 -8.83
N TYR A 101 2.05 4.80 -8.25
CA TYR A 101 2.95 3.65 -8.34
C TYR A 101 3.19 3.20 -9.78
N GLY A 102 2.15 3.17 -10.61
CA GLY A 102 2.29 2.92 -12.04
C GLY A 102 3.22 3.94 -12.72
N VAL A 103 3.10 5.21 -12.38
CA VAL A 103 4.00 6.28 -12.85
C VAL A 103 5.44 6.04 -12.37
N VAL A 104 5.64 5.69 -11.10
CA VAL A 104 6.95 5.35 -10.53
C VAL A 104 7.59 4.20 -11.32
N PHE A 105 6.90 3.08 -11.50
CA PHE A 105 7.43 1.94 -12.25
C PHE A 105 7.73 2.29 -13.71
N PHE A 106 6.90 3.12 -14.34
CA PHE A 106 7.16 3.61 -15.69
C PHE A 106 8.43 4.47 -15.73
N MET A 107 8.59 5.42 -14.81
CA MET A 107 9.81 6.26 -14.74
C MET A 107 11.08 5.45 -14.49
N VAL A 108 10.98 4.42 -13.65
CA VAL A 108 12.06 3.48 -13.33
C VAL A 108 12.48 2.68 -14.55
N SER A 109 11.57 2.36 -15.46
CA SER A 109 11.90 1.62 -16.69
C SER A 109 12.90 2.34 -17.61
N PHE A 110 13.13 3.64 -17.42
CA PHE A 110 14.12 4.45 -18.14
C PHE A 110 15.43 4.66 -17.37
N VAL A 111 15.56 4.11 -16.16
CA VAL A 111 16.77 4.24 -15.34
C VAL A 111 17.88 3.41 -15.96
N THR A 112 19.06 4.01 -16.03
CA THR A 112 20.31 3.40 -16.48
C THR A 112 21.43 3.84 -15.55
N SER A 113 22.64 3.28 -15.70
CA SER A 113 23.80 3.70 -14.91
C SER A 113 24.25 5.14 -15.18
N ALA A 114 23.77 5.77 -16.25
CA ALA A 114 24.04 7.19 -16.55
C ALA A 114 22.95 8.14 -16.02
N THR A 115 21.90 7.60 -15.39
CA THR A 115 20.77 8.41 -14.91
C THR A 115 21.22 9.37 -13.82
N PRO A 116 20.89 10.67 -13.93
CA PRO A 116 21.23 11.65 -12.91
C PRO A 116 20.57 11.32 -11.56
N PHE A 117 21.31 11.48 -10.46
CA PHE A 117 20.80 11.20 -9.11
C PHE A 117 19.50 11.97 -8.80
N LEU A 118 19.39 13.22 -9.25
CA LEU A 118 18.18 14.04 -9.07
C LEU A 118 16.92 13.43 -9.70
N TYR A 119 17.05 12.67 -10.78
CA TYR A 119 15.91 11.95 -11.37
C TYR A 119 15.41 10.84 -10.44
N LEU A 120 16.33 10.13 -9.79
CA LEU A 120 16.00 9.11 -8.80
C LEU A 120 15.39 9.72 -7.53
N VAL A 121 15.87 10.88 -7.10
CA VAL A 121 15.25 11.65 -6.00
C VAL A 121 13.79 11.98 -6.34
N ALA A 122 13.51 12.42 -7.57
CA ALA A 122 12.14 12.69 -8.00
C ALA A 122 11.27 11.43 -7.99
N ILE A 123 11.79 10.30 -8.47
CA ILE A 123 11.09 9.00 -8.43
C ILE A 123 10.71 8.64 -6.98
N TYR A 124 11.66 8.67 -6.05
CA TYR A 124 11.41 8.28 -4.66
C TYR A 124 10.52 9.28 -3.91
N ALA A 125 10.58 10.57 -4.25
CA ALA A 125 9.64 11.56 -3.75
C ALA A 125 8.20 11.23 -4.22
N ILE A 126 8.00 10.96 -5.51
CA ILE A 126 6.69 10.57 -6.06
C ILE A 126 6.21 9.26 -5.43
N GLN A 127 7.12 8.31 -5.20
CA GLN A 127 6.81 7.07 -4.49
C GLN A 127 6.35 7.33 -3.05
N GLY A 128 6.97 8.27 -2.33
CA GLY A 128 6.51 8.70 -1.01
C GLY A 128 5.11 9.33 -1.04
N VAL A 129 4.80 10.13 -2.08
CA VAL A 129 3.43 10.62 -2.31
C VAL A 129 2.47 9.44 -2.52
N ALA A 130 2.84 8.47 -3.37
CA ALA A 130 2.03 7.29 -3.65
C ALA A 130 1.75 6.47 -2.38
N GLN A 131 2.78 6.21 -1.57
CA GLN A 131 2.66 5.52 -0.28
C GLN A 131 1.70 6.25 0.66
N SER A 132 1.83 7.57 0.78
CA SER A 132 0.98 8.35 1.71
C SER A 132 -0.51 8.25 1.39
N GLN A 133 -0.87 8.05 0.11
CA GLN A 133 -2.27 7.83 -0.28
C GLN A 133 -2.77 6.44 0.14
N ILE A 134 -1.92 5.42 0.13
CA ILE A 134 -2.32 4.03 0.42
C ILE A 134 -2.24 3.73 1.92
N SER A 135 -1.32 4.39 2.63
CA SER A 135 -1.07 4.26 4.07
C SER A 135 -2.38 4.42 4.86
N GLY A 136 -2.81 3.36 5.54
CA GLY A 136 -4.04 3.34 6.34
C GLY A 136 -5.37 3.44 5.57
N ALA A 137 -5.36 3.76 4.28
CA ALA A 137 -6.57 3.98 3.48
C ALA A 137 -7.41 2.70 3.31
N TRP A 138 -6.77 1.53 3.17
CA TRP A 138 -7.48 0.24 3.10
C TRP A 138 -8.21 -0.11 4.39
N SER A 139 -7.57 0.13 5.54
CA SER A 139 -8.18 -0.09 6.85
C SER A 139 -9.33 0.89 7.07
N ALA A 140 -9.13 2.17 6.79
CA ALA A 140 -10.18 3.18 6.89
C ALA A 140 -11.38 2.88 5.96
N TRP A 141 -11.10 2.43 4.73
CA TRP A 141 -12.13 1.97 3.80
C TRP A 141 -12.93 0.82 4.41
N PHE A 142 -12.26 -0.20 4.95
CA PHE A 142 -12.96 -1.33 5.54
C PHE A 142 -13.76 -0.94 6.78
N ASP A 143 -13.18 -0.18 7.71
CA ASP A 143 -13.87 0.30 8.92
C ASP A 143 -15.17 1.00 8.60
N ASN A 144 -15.15 1.89 7.61
CA ASN A 144 -16.31 2.67 7.22
C ASN A 144 -17.38 1.79 6.57
N ASN A 145 -17.00 0.87 5.69
CA ASN A 145 -17.95 -0.06 5.07
C ASN A 145 -18.48 -1.10 6.06
N TYR A 146 -17.65 -1.56 6.99
CA TYR A 146 -18.02 -2.53 8.01
C TYR A 146 -19.08 -1.98 8.96
N LYS A 147 -18.91 -0.74 9.46
CA LYS A 147 -19.92 -0.08 10.32
C LYS A 147 -21.30 -0.03 9.67
N VAL A 148 -21.36 0.17 8.36
CA VAL A 148 -22.61 0.22 7.59
C VAL A 148 -23.15 -1.20 7.33
N ALA A 149 -22.28 -2.16 7.10
CA ALA A 149 -22.66 -3.55 6.84
C ALA A 149 -23.10 -4.31 8.11
N MET A 150 -22.55 -3.95 9.28
CA MET A 150 -22.72 -4.65 10.56
C MET A 150 -23.07 -3.67 11.70
N PRO A 151 -24.22 -2.98 11.64
CA PRO A 151 -24.63 -2.02 12.68
C PRO A 151 -24.89 -2.69 14.05
N GLU A 152 -25.15 -4.00 14.06
CA GLU A 152 -25.41 -4.78 15.28
C GLU A 152 -24.13 -5.13 16.06
N ASP A 153 -22.95 -5.13 15.41
CA ASP A 153 -21.66 -5.41 16.07
C ASP A 153 -21.11 -4.15 16.78
N LYS A 154 -21.89 -3.59 17.71
CA LYS A 154 -21.56 -2.36 18.44
C LYS A 154 -20.27 -2.45 19.26
N ASP A 155 -20.01 -3.64 19.82
CA ASP A 155 -18.78 -3.93 20.58
C ASP A 155 -17.57 -4.26 19.69
N ARG A 156 -17.74 -4.28 18.35
CA ARG A 156 -16.71 -4.68 17.37
C ARG A 156 -16.07 -6.05 17.66
N LYS A 157 -16.82 -6.99 18.23
CA LYS A 157 -16.30 -8.32 18.58
C LYS A 157 -16.05 -9.14 17.31
N GLN A 158 -17.00 -9.13 16.37
CA GLN A 158 -16.83 -9.86 15.11
C GLN A 158 -15.77 -9.18 14.23
N TYR A 159 -15.73 -7.85 14.23
CA TYR A 159 -14.68 -7.06 13.59
C TYR A 159 -13.29 -7.47 14.10
N GLY A 160 -13.09 -7.56 15.41
CA GLY A 160 -11.81 -7.96 16.00
C GLY A 160 -11.40 -9.39 15.65
N VAL A 161 -12.35 -10.33 15.61
CA VAL A 161 -12.10 -11.71 15.17
C VAL A 161 -11.66 -11.75 13.70
N PHE A 162 -12.31 -10.97 12.84
CA PHE A 162 -11.95 -10.88 11.42
C PHE A 162 -10.50 -10.41 11.23
N TRP A 163 -10.14 -9.27 11.84
CA TRP A 163 -8.78 -8.72 11.73
C TRP A 163 -7.72 -9.65 12.35
N GLY A 164 -8.00 -10.20 13.53
CA GLY A 164 -7.10 -11.16 14.18
C GLY A 164 -6.83 -12.40 13.34
N ARG A 165 -7.78 -12.83 12.49
CA ARG A 165 -7.59 -13.96 11.57
C ARG A 165 -6.92 -13.56 10.25
N MET A 166 -7.00 -12.30 9.84
CA MET A 166 -6.24 -11.76 8.73
C MET A 166 -4.77 -11.51 9.08
N GLY A 167 -4.37 -11.68 10.35
CA GLY A 167 -2.99 -11.48 10.81
C GLY A 167 -2.61 -10.01 10.95
N MET A 168 -3.60 -9.16 11.24
CA MET A 168 -3.45 -7.70 11.39
C MET A 168 -4.10 -7.24 12.69
#